data_AF-A0A370DGC6-F1
#
_entry.id   AF-A0A370DGC6-F1
#
_cell.length_a   1.000
_cell.length_b   1.000
_cell.length_c   1.000
_cell.angle_alpha   90.00
_cell.angle_beta   90.00
_cell.angle_gamma   90.00
#
_symmetry.space_group_name_H-M   'P 1'
#
loop_
_entity.id
_entity.type
_entity.pdbx_description
1 polymer ?
#
loop_
_entity_poly.entity_id
_entity_poly.type
_entity_poly.pdbx_seq_one_letter_code
_entity_poly.pdbx_strand_id
1 'polypeptide(L)'
;MGFKLGILKINYLSNLAASLCLLGLQACSGGGSSDTSTSTGCTLGNGANVAVSGNVTFDRVPLLSTGQLDFDNILKQEPVRGAVVEAICNGTLVTTNTDESGHYSLLIPGNTSGVFIRVKAQMLKTGSPSWNVSVSDEAQPVVKLIFAMDGSVFDAGALDLTRNLHADSGWDGSNYSSVRVAAPFAILDTIYDAMQLVLVENTTAQFPALDVKWSSNSTTGTFYTSNTISVLGRVTDTDEFDEHVIAHEWGHYYQDAFSRDDSIGGSHSTGDILDIRVAFSEGFGNAFSAMVTDDVIYKDSSGLNNGFTINIESNVCNFIIRDSNGIDNGVDESGWFSECSVQSALYDFYDDTNEGVDVLSLGFSGIHAVMTANIPDTDAVTSLFSFITQYKVLNAGSAANIDSLLLNNHSINIITDDEGTGQLLNPGDTNQLPIYATTFPVTSLCVTGENGGYNGLGVTRFVKFTVPDSRSYTFTAVKLTGGLAVTDPDMIIRFKGQIIGLGESEADNRETFSAVLLSGVEYVLELSEFDTYGNPLSIYTPTGSASDTTCFSITRT
;
A
#
# COMPACT_ATOMS: atom_id res chain seq x y z
N MET A 1 42.32 -19.60 -14.21
CA MET A 1 40.94 -20.05 -14.02
C MET A 1 40.76 -20.40 -12.55
N GLY A 2 40.05 -19.55 -11.82
CA GLY A 2 39.86 -19.67 -10.38
C GLY A 2 39.04 -18.47 -9.94
N PHE A 3 37.71 -18.58 -10.05
CA PHE A 3 36.77 -17.60 -9.54
C PHE A 3 36.91 -17.57 -8.01
N LYS A 4 37.27 -16.41 -7.45
CA LYS A 4 37.16 -16.13 -6.02
C LYS A 4 35.82 -15.44 -5.81
N LEU A 5 34.86 -16.16 -5.22
CA LEU A 5 33.65 -15.58 -4.62
C LEU A 5 34.09 -14.61 -3.52
N GLY A 6 33.75 -13.33 -3.66
CA GLY A 6 33.89 -12.33 -2.62
C GLY A 6 32.71 -12.44 -1.66
N ILE A 7 32.99 -12.56 -0.37
CA ILE A 7 31.98 -12.58 0.68
C ILE A 7 31.48 -11.15 0.89
N LEU A 8 30.22 -10.88 0.52
CA LEU A 8 29.50 -9.64 0.80
C LEU A 8 29.24 -9.48 2.31
N LYS A 9 29.34 -8.26 2.83
CA LYS A 9 28.90 -7.89 4.19
C LYS A 9 27.75 -6.88 4.09
N ILE A 10 26.64 -7.17 4.75
CA ILE A 10 25.63 -6.14 5.09
C ILE A 10 26.13 -5.41 6.34
N ASN A 11 26.27 -4.09 6.26
CA ASN A 11 26.66 -3.23 7.38
C ASN A 11 25.50 -2.29 7.73
N TYR A 12 25.15 -2.23 9.01
CA TYR A 12 24.19 -1.27 9.57
C TYR A 12 24.82 0.12 9.73
N LEU A 13 24.13 1.18 9.31
CA LEU A 13 24.56 2.57 9.45
C LEU A 13 24.10 3.16 10.79
N SER A 14 24.96 3.22 11.81
CA SER A 14 24.71 4.07 13.00
C SER A 14 25.58 5.33 12.95
N ASN A 15 24.94 6.48 12.70
CA ASN A 15 25.51 7.79 12.98
C ASN A 15 25.09 8.19 14.40
N LEU A 16 25.96 8.03 15.39
CA LEU A 16 26.06 8.99 16.49
C LEU A 16 27.40 8.83 17.22
N ALA A 17 28.17 9.91 17.24
CA ALA A 17 29.37 10.02 18.03
C ALA A 17 29.03 10.19 19.53
N ALA A 18 29.83 9.53 20.37
CA ALA A 18 30.12 9.78 21.79
C ALA A 18 29.60 8.76 22.83
N SER A 19 30.52 7.85 23.17
CA SER A 19 30.86 7.38 24.51
C SER A 19 29.99 6.32 25.22
N LEU A 20 30.59 5.14 25.30
CA LEU A 20 30.57 4.19 26.43
C LEU A 20 29.24 3.53 26.83
N CYS A 21 28.99 2.34 26.28
CA CYS A 21 28.71 1.18 27.13
C CYS A 21 29.10 -0.12 26.42
N LEU A 22 30.13 -0.78 26.94
CA LEU A 22 30.40 -2.20 26.68
C LEU A 22 29.17 -2.99 27.17
N LEU A 23 28.63 -3.88 26.32
CA LEU A 23 28.24 -5.26 26.65
C LEU A 23 27.57 -5.93 25.44
N GLY A 24 28.17 -7.03 24.96
CA GLY A 24 27.38 -8.18 24.47
C GLY A 24 27.25 -8.42 22.96
N LEU A 25 28.31 -8.33 22.16
CA LEU A 25 28.32 -8.99 20.84
C LEU A 25 28.53 -10.51 21.01
N GLN A 26 27.46 -11.30 20.89
CA GLN A 26 27.55 -12.71 20.52
C GLN A 26 27.58 -12.81 18.99
N ALA A 27 28.78 -12.84 18.43
CA ALA A 27 29.00 -13.30 17.07
C ALA A 27 29.05 -14.84 17.10
N CYS A 28 28.11 -15.50 16.43
CA CYS A 28 28.21 -16.93 16.15
C CYS A 28 29.31 -17.15 15.11
N SER A 29 30.51 -17.50 15.58
CA SER A 29 31.65 -17.89 14.77
C SER A 29 31.62 -19.38 14.47
N GLY A 30 31.69 -19.76 13.20
CA GLY A 30 31.99 -21.12 12.75
C GLY A 30 33.17 -21.13 11.77
N GLY A 31 34.37 -21.50 12.26
CA GLY A 31 35.39 -22.20 11.47
C GLY A 31 36.42 -21.38 10.67
N GLY A 32 37.53 -21.01 11.30
CA GLY A 32 38.88 -21.38 10.82
C GLY A 32 39.59 -20.54 9.74
N SER A 33 40.02 -19.33 10.08
CA SER A 33 41.40 -18.88 9.82
C SER A 33 41.67 -17.58 10.56
N SER A 34 42.77 -17.57 11.32
CA SER A 34 43.26 -16.40 12.04
C SER A 34 43.73 -15.34 11.04
N ASP A 35 42.91 -14.31 10.83
CA ASP A 35 43.43 -13.01 10.44
C ASP A 35 42.75 -11.94 11.29
N THR A 36 43.54 -11.34 12.16
CA THR A 36 43.19 -10.19 12.97
C THR A 36 42.66 -9.08 12.07
N SER A 37 41.43 -8.60 12.31
CA SER A 37 40.92 -7.39 11.67
C SER A 37 41.74 -6.19 12.14
N THR A 38 42.85 -5.94 11.45
CA THR A 38 43.47 -4.63 11.45
C THR A 38 42.49 -3.69 10.76
N SER A 39 42.18 -2.57 11.40
CA SER A 39 41.56 -1.45 10.72
C SER A 39 42.52 -1.00 9.62
N THR A 40 42.37 -1.51 8.40
CA THR A 40 42.98 -0.90 7.22
C THR A 40 42.24 0.41 6.98
N GLY A 41 42.71 1.47 7.65
CA GLY A 41 42.19 2.82 7.47
C GLY A 41 42.36 3.26 6.01
N CYS A 42 41.36 3.95 5.48
CA CYS A 42 41.48 4.51 4.14
C CYS A 42 42.43 5.71 4.17
N THR A 43 43.28 5.86 3.15
CA THR A 43 44.18 7.02 3.01
C THR A 43 43.78 7.79 1.75
N LEU A 44 43.34 9.04 1.94
CA LEU A 44 42.98 9.93 0.84
C LEU A 44 44.20 10.23 -0.03
N GLY A 45 44.04 9.98 -1.33
CA GLY A 45 45.03 10.30 -2.34
C GLY A 45 45.06 11.79 -2.65
N ASN A 46 46.16 12.21 -3.27
CA ASN A 46 46.37 13.59 -3.74
C ASN A 46 46.58 13.67 -5.27
N GLY A 47 46.30 12.58 -5.99
CA GLY A 47 46.36 12.54 -7.44
C GLY A 47 45.19 13.26 -8.10
N ALA A 48 45.26 13.42 -9.42
CA ALA A 48 44.11 13.87 -10.20
C ALA A 48 42.93 12.92 -10.00
N ASN A 49 41.69 13.45 -10.08
CA ASN A 49 40.51 12.62 -9.94
C ASN A 49 40.48 11.53 -11.01
N VAL A 50 40.13 10.31 -10.59
CA VAL A 50 39.90 9.15 -11.46
C VAL A 50 38.42 8.77 -11.41
N ALA A 51 37.89 8.32 -12.53
CA ALA A 51 36.53 7.78 -12.57
C ALA A 51 36.49 6.38 -11.98
N VAL A 52 35.54 6.16 -11.08
CA VAL A 52 35.12 4.82 -10.67
C VAL A 52 33.70 4.63 -11.15
N SER A 53 33.50 3.63 -12.00
CA SER A 53 32.20 3.32 -12.58
C SER A 53 31.91 1.83 -12.54
N GLY A 54 30.68 1.44 -12.83
CA GLY A 54 30.31 0.03 -12.96
C GLY A 54 28.81 -0.14 -13.00
N ASN A 55 28.38 -1.39 -13.07
CA ASN A 55 26.98 -1.76 -12.98
C ASN A 55 26.68 -2.35 -11.60
N VAL A 56 25.52 -2.00 -11.06
CA VAL A 56 24.94 -2.60 -9.87
C VAL A 56 23.74 -3.42 -10.29
N THR A 57 23.76 -4.70 -9.96
CA THR A 57 22.66 -5.62 -10.27
C THR A 57 22.20 -6.40 -9.05
N PHE A 58 21.03 -7.03 -9.13
CA PHE A 58 20.49 -7.92 -8.12
C PHE A 58 19.88 -9.19 -8.75
N ASP A 59 19.72 -10.22 -7.94
CA ASP A 59 18.92 -11.39 -8.28
C ASP A 59 17.44 -11.10 -8.02
N ARG A 60 16.58 -11.18 -9.05
CA ARG A 60 15.12 -11.24 -8.86
C ARG A 60 14.66 -12.69 -8.94
N VAL A 61 13.92 -13.16 -7.94
CA VAL A 61 13.24 -14.47 -7.99
C VAL A 61 11.84 -14.22 -8.54
N PRO A 62 11.53 -14.61 -9.79
CA PRO A 62 10.20 -14.37 -10.35
C PRO A 62 9.16 -15.30 -9.71
N LEU A 63 7.88 -15.00 -9.91
CA LEU A 63 6.77 -15.85 -9.48
C LEU A 63 6.20 -16.61 -10.68
N LEU A 64 5.85 -17.89 -10.48
CA LEU A 64 5.07 -18.65 -11.45
C LEU A 64 3.65 -18.10 -11.58
N SER A 65 2.92 -18.53 -12.60
CA SER A 65 1.49 -18.22 -12.76
C SER A 65 0.60 -18.77 -11.63
N THR A 66 1.16 -19.59 -10.73
CA THR A 66 0.49 -20.11 -9.53
C THR A 66 0.85 -19.33 -8.26
N GLY A 67 1.62 -18.23 -8.38
CA GLY A 67 2.00 -17.36 -7.25
C GLY A 67 3.20 -17.83 -6.44
N GLN A 68 3.73 -19.03 -6.69
CA GLN A 68 4.92 -19.52 -5.99
C GLN A 68 6.21 -18.95 -6.59
N LEU A 69 7.25 -18.77 -5.76
CA LEU A 69 8.58 -18.40 -6.22
C LEU A 69 9.18 -19.43 -7.18
N ASP A 70 9.80 -18.96 -8.25
CA ASP A 70 10.49 -19.76 -9.26
C ASP A 70 12.01 -19.68 -9.08
N PHE A 71 12.52 -20.46 -8.12
CA PHE A 71 13.95 -20.56 -7.85
C PHE A 71 14.76 -21.23 -8.97
N ASP A 72 14.11 -21.91 -9.92
CA ASP A 72 14.79 -22.52 -11.06
C ASP A 72 15.12 -21.46 -12.14
N ASN A 73 14.40 -20.34 -12.16
CA ASN A 73 14.54 -19.28 -13.17
C ASN A 73 14.87 -17.89 -12.58
N ILE A 74 15.71 -17.84 -11.54
CA ILE A 74 16.19 -16.57 -10.96
C ILE A 74 16.82 -15.67 -12.04
N LEU A 75 16.33 -14.44 -12.17
CA LEU A 75 16.87 -13.41 -13.04
C LEU A 75 18.12 -12.81 -12.39
N LYS A 76 19.30 -13.28 -12.81
CA LYS A 76 20.57 -13.07 -12.09
C LYS A 76 21.21 -11.69 -12.21
N GLN A 77 20.67 -10.77 -13.00
CA GLN A 77 21.35 -9.49 -13.30
C GLN A 77 20.39 -8.32 -13.54
N GLU A 78 19.27 -8.27 -12.82
CA GLU A 78 18.37 -7.12 -12.92
C GLU A 78 19.07 -5.84 -12.43
N PRO A 79 18.85 -4.69 -13.08
CA PRO A 79 19.55 -3.45 -12.74
C PRO A 79 19.01 -2.86 -11.43
N VAL A 80 19.90 -2.44 -10.52
CA VAL A 80 19.47 -1.62 -9.38
C VAL A 80 19.24 -0.18 -9.86
N ARG A 81 17.97 0.23 -10.02
CA ARG A 81 17.59 1.52 -10.62
C ARG A 81 17.48 2.66 -9.59
N GLY A 82 18.05 3.82 -9.89
CA GLY A 82 17.88 5.06 -9.09
C GLY A 82 18.51 5.08 -7.69
N ALA A 83 19.25 4.04 -7.31
CA ALA A 83 19.78 3.85 -5.97
C ALA A 83 21.00 4.73 -5.67
N VAL A 84 21.13 5.16 -4.42
CA VAL A 84 22.25 5.96 -3.94
C VAL A 84 23.53 5.11 -3.85
N VAL A 85 24.59 5.56 -4.53
CA VAL A 85 25.93 4.97 -4.54
C VAL A 85 26.93 5.91 -3.88
N GLU A 86 27.73 5.39 -2.96
CA GLU A 86 28.75 6.13 -2.22
C GLU A 86 30.13 5.51 -2.41
N ALA A 87 31.14 6.34 -2.67
CA ALA A 87 32.52 5.92 -2.42
C ALA A 87 32.88 6.22 -0.96
N ILE A 88 33.33 5.20 -0.21
CA ILE A 88 33.60 5.31 1.22
C ILE A 88 35.10 5.30 1.50
N CYS A 89 35.56 6.30 2.23
CA CYS A 89 36.93 6.44 2.75
C CYS A 89 36.90 7.15 4.11
N ASN A 90 36.87 6.38 5.21
CA ASN A 90 36.65 6.89 6.57
C ASN A 90 35.34 7.71 6.73
N GLY A 91 34.38 7.53 5.83
CA GLY A 91 33.17 8.33 5.66
C GLY A 91 32.79 8.42 4.18
N THR A 92 31.63 8.99 3.86
CA THR A 92 31.21 9.21 2.47
C THR A 92 32.10 10.29 1.83
N LEU A 93 32.81 9.91 0.78
CA LEU A 93 33.68 10.82 0.01
C LEU A 93 32.90 11.55 -1.09
N VAL A 94 32.12 10.80 -1.86
CA VAL A 94 31.27 11.30 -2.94
C VAL A 94 30.07 10.37 -3.11
N THR A 95 28.96 10.93 -3.56
CA THR A 95 27.70 10.25 -3.81
C THR A 95 27.26 10.47 -5.25
N THR A 96 26.70 9.44 -5.87
CA THR A 96 25.96 9.48 -7.13
C THR A 96 24.74 8.57 -7.02
N ASN A 97 23.94 8.45 -8.07
CA ASN A 97 22.90 7.44 -8.17
C ASN A 97 23.20 6.49 -9.34
N THR A 98 22.62 5.29 -9.30
CA THR A 98 22.51 4.44 -10.49
C THR A 98 21.48 5.01 -11.48
N ASP A 99 21.73 4.83 -12.77
CA ASP A 99 20.77 5.10 -13.83
C ASP A 99 19.79 3.93 -14.07
N GLU A 100 18.94 4.04 -15.10
CA GLU A 100 17.94 3.02 -15.48
C GLU A 100 18.55 1.67 -15.85
N SER A 101 19.83 1.64 -16.25
CA SER A 101 20.56 0.42 -16.56
C SER A 101 21.37 -0.12 -15.38
N GLY A 102 21.22 0.48 -14.19
CA GLY A 102 22.00 0.14 -13.00
C GLY A 102 23.44 0.65 -13.05
N HIS A 103 23.80 1.47 -14.03
CA HIS A 103 25.15 1.99 -14.17
C HIS A 103 25.36 3.22 -13.28
N TYR A 104 26.56 3.34 -12.70
CA TYR A 104 26.97 4.52 -11.93
C TYR A 104 28.37 4.98 -12.34
N SER A 105 28.66 6.27 -12.11
CA SER A 105 30.02 6.82 -12.24
C SER A 105 30.22 7.96 -11.25
N LEU A 106 31.37 7.96 -10.57
CA LEU A 106 31.78 9.00 -9.64
C LEU A 106 33.27 9.29 -9.78
N LEU A 107 33.71 10.46 -9.31
CA LEU A 107 35.10 10.89 -9.34
C LEU A 107 35.68 10.91 -7.92
N ILE A 108 36.82 10.24 -7.72
CA ILE A 108 37.57 10.26 -6.45
C ILE A 108 39.02 10.66 -6.68
N PRO A 109 39.73 11.21 -5.69
CA PRO A 109 41.15 11.54 -5.83
C PRO A 109 41.98 10.31 -6.18
N GLY A 110 42.81 10.40 -7.21
CA GLY A 110 43.75 9.34 -7.57
C GLY A 110 44.79 9.10 -6.48
N ASN A 111 45.34 7.89 -6.45
CA ASN A 111 46.18 7.34 -5.39
C ASN A 111 45.50 7.25 -4.00
N THR A 112 44.16 7.20 -3.95
CA THR A 112 43.44 6.90 -2.70
C THR A 112 43.48 5.40 -2.43
N SER A 113 43.91 4.99 -1.23
CA SER A 113 44.00 3.56 -0.87
C SER A 113 42.97 3.17 0.17
N GLY A 114 42.41 1.97 0.05
CA GLY A 114 41.45 1.43 1.02
C GLY A 114 40.01 1.96 0.86
N VAL A 115 39.60 2.31 -0.36
CA VAL A 115 38.22 2.75 -0.69
C VAL A 115 37.35 1.53 -0.95
N PHE A 116 36.05 1.61 -0.67
CA PHE A 116 35.06 0.69 -1.24
C PHE A 116 33.84 1.46 -1.75
N ILE A 117 33.06 0.83 -2.61
CA ILE A 117 31.77 1.36 -3.08
C ILE A 117 30.66 0.76 -2.24
N ARG A 118 29.74 1.59 -1.76
CA ARG A 118 28.53 1.22 -1.04
C ARG A 118 27.32 1.60 -1.86
N VAL A 119 26.37 0.68 -2.03
CA VAL A 119 25.07 0.98 -2.63
C VAL A 119 24.02 0.85 -1.54
N LYS A 120 23.25 1.91 -1.30
CA LYS A 120 22.16 1.93 -0.34
C LYS A 120 20.87 1.47 -1.03
N ALA A 121 20.03 0.73 -0.32
CA ALA A 121 18.64 0.51 -0.71
C ALA A 121 17.82 1.80 -0.45
N GLN A 122 18.16 2.84 -1.19
CA GLN A 122 17.56 4.17 -1.09
C GLN A 122 17.55 4.82 -2.46
N MET A 123 16.39 5.33 -2.88
CA MET A 123 16.27 6.28 -3.98
C MET A 123 16.12 7.69 -3.40
N LEU A 124 16.98 8.61 -3.82
CA LEU A 124 16.96 9.99 -3.36
C LEU A 124 17.12 10.95 -4.54
N LYS A 125 16.14 11.84 -4.72
CA LYS A 125 16.19 12.93 -5.69
C LYS A 125 15.57 14.18 -5.10
N THR A 126 16.27 15.30 -5.27
CA THR A 126 15.80 16.63 -4.86
C THR A 126 15.39 17.45 -6.08
N GLY A 127 14.50 18.43 -5.92
CA GLY A 127 14.03 19.28 -7.01
C GLY A 127 12.70 18.81 -7.59
N SER A 128 12.54 18.87 -8.90
CA SER A 128 11.30 18.49 -9.58
C SER A 128 11.59 17.55 -10.74
N PRO A 129 11.13 16.29 -10.71
CA PRO A 129 10.43 15.62 -9.61
C PRO A 129 11.35 15.34 -8.41
N SER A 130 10.79 15.01 -7.23
CA SER A 130 11.55 14.65 -6.03
C SER A 130 11.02 13.40 -5.34
N TRP A 131 11.90 12.69 -4.64
CA TRP A 131 11.55 11.53 -3.81
C TRP A 131 12.62 11.21 -2.78
N ASN A 132 12.21 10.56 -1.69
CA ASN A 132 13.08 9.95 -0.70
C ASN A 132 12.48 8.62 -0.24
N VAL A 133 12.84 7.54 -0.92
CA VAL A 133 12.38 6.18 -0.64
C VAL A 133 13.56 5.39 -0.08
N SER A 134 13.36 4.63 0.99
CA SER A 134 14.40 3.75 1.52
C SER A 134 13.83 2.47 2.08
N VAL A 135 14.57 1.37 1.94
CA VAL A 135 14.30 0.12 2.64
C VAL A 135 15.14 0.05 3.90
N SER A 136 14.50 -0.05 5.06
CA SER A 136 15.12 -0.06 6.37
C SER A 136 14.80 -1.32 7.17
N ASP A 137 15.69 -1.67 8.10
CA ASP A 137 15.55 -2.85 8.94
C ASP A 137 14.42 -2.68 9.97
N GLU A 138 13.39 -3.52 9.83
CA GLU A 138 12.25 -3.57 10.76
C GLU A 138 12.68 -3.89 12.21
N ALA A 139 13.76 -4.67 12.38
CA ALA A 139 14.21 -5.12 13.70
C ALA A 139 14.74 -3.99 14.59
N GLN A 140 14.93 -2.78 14.05
CA GLN A 140 15.44 -1.60 14.76
C GLN A 140 14.47 -0.41 14.65
N PRO A 141 13.25 -0.49 15.19
CA PRO A 141 12.19 0.49 14.92
C PRO A 141 12.47 1.90 15.47
N VAL A 142 13.43 2.04 16.38
CA VAL A 142 13.80 3.32 17.01
C VAL A 142 14.83 4.11 16.17
N VAL A 143 15.64 3.42 15.38
CA VAL A 143 16.68 4.03 14.53
C VAL A 143 16.52 3.50 13.12
N LYS A 144 16.21 4.38 12.19
CA LYS A 144 16.11 4.02 10.77
C LYS A 144 17.46 3.56 10.21
N LEU A 145 17.65 2.24 10.10
CA LEU A 145 18.84 1.62 9.52
C LEU A 145 18.56 1.18 8.10
N ILE A 146 19.06 1.94 7.12
CA ILE A 146 18.90 1.64 5.70
C ILE A 146 19.81 0.47 5.31
N PHE A 147 19.28 -0.51 4.58
CA PHE A 147 20.07 -1.61 4.02
C PHE A 147 21.10 -1.11 3.00
N ALA A 148 22.27 -1.75 2.95
CA ALA A 148 23.30 -1.43 1.98
C ALA A 148 24.15 -2.64 1.61
N MET A 149 24.63 -2.65 0.36
CA MET A 149 25.61 -3.60 -0.17
C MET A 149 26.97 -2.90 -0.30
N ASP A 150 28.00 -3.50 0.30
CA ASP A 150 29.39 -3.04 0.20
C ASP A 150 30.17 -3.89 -0.81
N GLY A 151 30.87 -3.21 -1.72
CA GLY A 151 31.83 -3.81 -2.64
C GLY A 151 33.17 -4.13 -1.96
N SER A 152 34.06 -4.78 -2.71
CA SER A 152 35.41 -5.06 -2.22
C SER A 152 36.25 -3.79 -2.09
N VAL A 153 37.11 -3.77 -1.06
CA VAL A 153 38.07 -2.68 -0.85
C VAL A 153 39.11 -2.67 -1.98
N PHE A 154 39.46 -1.48 -2.46
CA PHE A 154 40.43 -1.28 -3.52
C PHE A 154 41.24 0.02 -3.36
N ASP A 155 42.33 0.09 -4.12
CA ASP A 155 43.14 1.29 -4.27
C ASP A 155 42.83 1.95 -5.61
N ALA A 156 42.43 3.22 -5.57
CA ALA A 156 42.23 4.06 -6.72
C ALA A 156 43.61 4.58 -7.17
N GLY A 157 44.18 4.00 -8.22
CA GLY A 157 45.47 4.41 -8.78
C GLY A 157 45.40 5.75 -9.53
N ALA A 158 46.12 5.85 -10.65
CA ALA A 158 46.13 7.04 -11.51
C ALA A 158 45.24 6.90 -12.76
N LEU A 159 44.53 5.80 -12.90
CA LEU A 159 43.67 5.49 -14.04
C LEU A 159 42.25 5.16 -13.55
N ASP A 160 41.28 5.34 -14.44
CA ASP A 160 39.89 4.99 -14.20
C ASP A 160 39.71 3.49 -13.91
N LEU A 161 38.71 3.16 -13.08
CA LEU A 161 38.49 1.81 -12.59
C LEU A 161 37.02 1.39 -12.76
N THR A 162 36.81 0.13 -13.11
CA THR A 162 35.49 -0.48 -13.10
C THR A 162 35.28 -1.30 -11.82
N ARG A 163 34.15 -1.09 -11.15
CA ARG A 163 33.73 -1.78 -9.93
C ARG A 163 32.25 -2.15 -10.05
N ASN A 164 31.98 -3.36 -10.50
CA ASN A 164 30.63 -3.91 -10.52
C ASN A 164 30.26 -4.47 -9.15
N LEU A 165 28.99 -4.38 -8.79
CA LEU A 165 28.44 -4.98 -7.57
C LEU A 165 27.21 -5.81 -7.95
N HIS A 166 27.01 -6.90 -7.24
CA HIS A 166 25.88 -7.78 -7.45
C HIS A 166 25.31 -8.22 -6.10
N ALA A 167 23.99 -8.07 -5.93
CA ALA A 167 23.26 -8.48 -4.76
C ALA A 167 22.64 -9.86 -5.00
N ASP A 168 23.20 -10.89 -4.36
CA ASP A 168 22.69 -12.26 -4.46
C ASP A 168 21.35 -12.44 -3.72
N SER A 169 20.50 -13.33 -4.23
CA SER A 169 19.19 -13.70 -3.62
C SER A 169 19.31 -14.40 -2.27
N GLY A 170 20.49 -14.93 -1.95
CA GLY A 170 20.72 -15.73 -0.74
C GLY A 170 20.37 -17.22 -0.89
N TRP A 171 19.82 -17.62 -2.04
CA TRP A 171 19.43 -19.00 -2.36
C TRP A 171 20.62 -19.83 -2.87
N ASP A 172 20.84 -21.02 -2.31
CA ASP A 172 21.95 -21.92 -2.70
C ASP A 172 21.54 -23.07 -3.64
N GLY A 173 20.29 -23.08 -4.10
CA GLY A 173 19.69 -24.18 -4.84
C GLY A 173 18.77 -25.07 -4.00
N SER A 174 18.77 -24.91 -2.67
CA SER A 174 17.92 -25.72 -1.78
C SER A 174 17.27 -24.94 -0.64
N ASN A 175 17.94 -23.92 -0.11
CA ASN A 175 17.47 -23.11 1.00
C ASN A 175 18.04 -21.69 0.90
N TYR A 176 17.43 -20.75 1.63
CA TYR A 176 18.08 -19.50 1.98
C TYR A 176 19.17 -19.75 3.04
N SER A 177 20.38 -20.08 2.60
CA SER A 177 21.53 -20.38 3.48
C SER A 177 22.49 -19.22 3.66
N SER A 178 22.26 -18.12 2.94
CA SER A 178 23.02 -16.88 3.04
C SER A 178 22.09 -15.67 3.12
N VAL A 179 22.68 -14.51 3.37
CA VAL A 179 21.92 -13.26 3.51
C VAL A 179 21.26 -12.91 2.17
N ARG A 180 19.98 -12.57 2.20
CA ARG A 180 19.20 -12.17 1.02
C ARG A 180 19.49 -10.72 0.67
N VAL A 181 20.66 -10.47 0.10
CA VAL A 181 21.12 -9.11 -0.23
C VAL A 181 20.23 -8.47 -1.30
N ALA A 182 19.69 -9.27 -2.22
CA ALA A 182 18.82 -8.80 -3.29
C ALA A 182 17.49 -8.22 -2.81
N ALA A 183 16.90 -8.75 -1.73
CA ALA A 183 15.56 -8.42 -1.27
C ALA A 183 15.27 -6.92 -1.13
N PRO A 184 16.07 -6.11 -0.40
CA PRO A 184 15.81 -4.66 -0.31
C PRO A 184 15.97 -3.91 -1.64
N PHE A 185 16.69 -4.47 -2.62
CA PHE A 185 16.79 -3.88 -3.96
C PHE A 185 15.63 -4.30 -4.85
N ALA A 186 15.13 -5.54 -4.74
CA ALA A 186 13.92 -5.99 -5.45
C ALA A 186 12.69 -5.19 -5.03
N ILE A 187 12.54 -4.91 -3.72
CA ILE A 187 11.50 -4.03 -3.18
C ILE A 187 11.61 -2.61 -3.76
N LEU A 188 12.82 -2.05 -3.75
CA LEU A 188 13.06 -0.69 -4.26
C LEU A 188 12.78 -0.58 -5.76
N ASP A 189 13.02 -1.66 -6.48
CA ASP A 189 12.83 -1.77 -7.91
C ASP A 189 11.34 -1.83 -8.30
N THR A 190 10.51 -2.57 -7.57
CA THR A 190 9.04 -2.52 -7.75
C THR A 190 8.49 -1.12 -7.48
N ILE A 191 8.99 -0.43 -6.44
CA ILE A 191 8.61 0.95 -6.14
C ILE A 191 9.07 1.91 -7.24
N TYR A 192 10.22 1.66 -7.87
CA TYR A 192 10.69 2.45 -9.01
C TYR A 192 9.66 2.41 -10.16
N ASP A 193 9.12 1.23 -10.48
CA ASP A 193 8.11 1.05 -11.52
C ASP A 193 6.80 1.76 -11.18
N ALA A 194 6.34 1.64 -9.93
CA ALA A 194 5.15 2.36 -9.45
C ALA A 194 5.30 3.89 -9.58
N MET A 195 6.49 4.41 -9.26
CA MET A 195 6.81 5.82 -9.48
C MET A 195 6.87 6.20 -10.96
N GLN A 196 7.33 5.33 -11.85
CA GLN A 196 7.36 5.61 -13.29
C GLN A 196 5.95 5.77 -13.85
N LEU A 197 5.01 4.92 -13.45
CA LEU A 197 3.61 5.02 -13.87
C LEU A 197 3.03 6.42 -13.56
N VAL A 198 3.29 6.94 -12.36
CA VAL A 198 2.87 8.30 -11.97
C VAL A 198 3.64 9.39 -12.73
N LEU A 199 4.94 9.21 -12.95
CA LEU A 199 5.79 10.20 -13.64
C LEU A 199 5.45 10.36 -15.12
N VAL A 200 4.81 9.36 -15.75
CA VAL A 200 4.24 9.48 -17.11
C VAL A 200 3.16 10.57 -17.13
N GLU A 201 2.29 10.61 -16.13
CA GLU A 201 1.20 11.58 -16.04
C GLU A 201 1.64 12.92 -15.41
N ASN A 202 2.56 12.88 -14.45
CA ASN A 202 3.08 14.06 -13.75
C ASN A 202 4.60 14.05 -13.63
N THR A 203 5.28 14.56 -14.67
CA THR A 203 6.75 14.67 -14.72
C THR A 203 7.37 15.54 -13.61
N THR A 204 6.56 16.31 -12.88
CA THR A 204 6.99 17.18 -11.79
C THR A 204 6.59 16.68 -10.40
N ALA A 205 6.06 15.45 -10.31
CA ALA A 205 5.54 14.87 -9.08
C ALA A 205 6.52 15.00 -7.91
N GLN A 206 5.98 15.37 -6.76
CA GLN A 206 6.70 15.51 -5.50
C GLN A 206 6.24 14.37 -4.61
N PHE A 207 7.00 13.27 -4.59
CA PHE A 207 6.69 12.12 -3.75
C PHE A 207 7.10 12.42 -2.31
N PRO A 208 6.16 12.36 -1.33
CA PRO A 208 6.51 12.33 0.09
C PRO A 208 7.57 11.27 0.41
N ALA A 209 8.21 11.39 1.57
CA ALA A 209 9.19 10.40 1.97
C ALA A 209 8.50 9.07 2.31
N LEU A 210 9.03 7.96 1.81
CA LEU A 210 8.51 6.61 2.06
C LEU A 210 9.58 5.77 2.75
N ASP A 211 9.22 5.14 3.87
CA ASP A 211 10.06 4.14 4.54
C ASP A 211 9.48 2.75 4.34
N VAL A 212 10.27 1.84 3.78
CA VAL A 212 9.85 0.44 3.63
C VAL A 212 10.57 -0.37 4.67
N LYS A 213 9.84 -0.92 5.64
CA LYS A 213 10.38 -1.75 6.71
C LYS A 213 10.36 -3.20 6.29
N TRP A 214 11.53 -3.82 6.27
CA TRP A 214 11.67 -5.23 5.95
C TRP A 214 12.72 -5.88 6.86
N SER A 215 12.52 -7.14 7.18
CA SER A 215 13.55 -7.98 7.78
C SER A 215 13.32 -9.43 7.38
N SER A 216 14.37 -10.26 7.40
CA SER A 216 14.21 -11.67 7.02
C SER A 216 13.42 -12.53 8.00
N ASN A 217 13.04 -11.94 9.14
CA ASN A 217 12.23 -12.57 10.16
C ASN A 217 10.91 -11.80 10.38
N SER A 218 10.59 -10.83 9.53
CA SER A 218 9.31 -10.10 9.59
C SER A 218 8.18 -11.11 9.48
N THR A 219 7.31 -11.10 10.49
CA THR A 219 6.09 -11.92 10.54
C THR A 219 4.83 -11.08 10.50
N THR A 220 5.00 -9.77 10.45
CA THR A 220 3.90 -8.84 10.26
C THR A 220 3.54 -8.92 8.79
N GLY A 221 2.25 -9.03 8.45
CA GLY A 221 1.78 -8.99 7.06
C GLY A 221 2.35 -7.79 6.31
N THR A 222 2.27 -7.82 5.00
CA THR A 222 2.57 -6.63 4.20
C THR A 222 1.40 -5.67 4.28
N PHE A 223 1.68 -4.40 4.63
CA PHE A 223 0.66 -3.34 4.74
C PHE A 223 1.30 -1.95 4.71
N TYR A 224 0.53 -0.98 4.25
CA TYR A 224 0.81 0.44 4.34
C TYR A 224 0.22 1.08 5.60
N THR A 225 1.01 1.92 6.27
CA THR A 225 0.50 2.86 7.26
C THR A 225 1.41 4.08 7.37
N SER A 226 0.85 5.29 7.31
CA SER A 226 1.54 6.54 7.67
C SER A 226 2.94 6.69 7.04
N ASN A 227 3.03 6.75 5.71
CA ASN A 227 4.29 6.82 4.95
C ASN A 227 5.26 5.65 5.19
N THR A 228 4.75 4.52 5.69
CA THR A 228 5.53 3.30 5.91
C THR A 228 4.86 2.12 5.22
N ILE A 229 5.61 1.36 4.42
CA ILE A 229 5.19 0.02 4.00
C ILE A 229 5.95 -0.97 4.88
N SER A 230 5.24 -1.84 5.60
CA SER A 230 5.85 -3.02 6.22
C SER A 230 5.79 -4.15 5.21
N VAL A 231 6.90 -4.88 5.03
CA VAL A 231 6.98 -6.01 4.09
C VAL A 231 7.30 -7.27 4.88
N LEU A 232 6.48 -8.31 4.70
CA LEU A 232 6.70 -9.61 5.29
C LEU A 232 7.93 -10.27 4.63
N GLY A 233 8.75 -10.96 5.42
CA GLY A 233 9.99 -11.55 4.90
C GLY A 233 10.35 -12.92 5.47
N ARG A 234 9.56 -13.50 6.36
CA ARG A 234 9.91 -14.80 6.95
C ARG A 234 9.84 -15.90 5.89
N VAL A 235 10.81 -16.81 5.79
CA VAL A 235 10.86 -17.90 4.77
C VAL A 235 9.55 -18.70 4.49
N THR A 236 8.59 -18.71 5.42
CA THR A 236 7.26 -19.30 5.19
C THR A 236 6.33 -18.47 4.31
N ASP A 237 6.67 -17.22 4.02
CA ASP A 237 5.87 -16.20 3.33
C ASP A 237 6.80 -15.02 2.96
N THR A 238 7.09 -14.78 1.68
CA THR A 238 8.24 -13.95 1.30
C THR A 238 7.90 -12.89 0.27
N ASP A 239 7.47 -11.74 0.76
CA ASP A 239 6.88 -10.70 -0.08
C ASP A 239 7.93 -9.80 -0.75
N GLU A 240 9.20 -9.94 -0.40
CA GLU A 240 10.29 -9.12 -0.96
C GLU A 240 10.47 -9.23 -2.48
N PHE A 241 9.91 -10.27 -3.11
CA PHE A 241 9.88 -10.47 -4.55
C PHE A 241 8.47 -10.37 -5.14
N ASP A 242 7.45 -10.15 -4.31
CA ASP A 242 6.05 -10.18 -4.72
C ASP A 242 5.67 -8.79 -5.23
N GLU A 243 5.87 -8.60 -6.53
CA GLU A 243 5.74 -7.30 -7.19
C GLU A 243 4.33 -6.73 -7.04
N HIS A 244 3.29 -7.56 -7.15
CA HIS A 244 1.90 -7.14 -6.93
C HIS A 244 1.64 -6.72 -5.50
N VAL A 245 2.12 -7.47 -4.51
CA VAL A 245 1.94 -7.16 -3.08
C VAL A 245 2.60 -5.81 -2.73
N ILE A 246 3.84 -5.60 -3.17
CA ILE A 246 4.56 -4.34 -2.91
C ILE A 246 3.89 -3.17 -3.67
N ALA A 247 3.45 -3.39 -4.91
CA ALA A 247 2.79 -2.35 -5.70
C ALA A 247 1.38 -2.02 -5.16
N HIS A 248 0.65 -2.98 -4.60
CA HIS A 248 -0.62 -2.79 -3.90
C HIS A 248 -0.46 -1.81 -2.73
N GLU A 249 0.50 -2.08 -1.84
CA GLU A 249 0.77 -1.18 -0.71
C GLU A 249 1.30 0.18 -1.14
N TRP A 250 2.04 0.22 -2.26
CA TRP A 250 2.42 1.50 -2.85
C TRP A 250 1.20 2.25 -3.40
N GLY A 251 0.15 1.55 -3.86
CA GLY A 251 -1.14 2.11 -4.22
C GLY A 251 -1.81 2.85 -3.05
N HIS A 252 -1.76 2.30 -1.84
CA HIS A 252 -2.21 3.00 -0.64
C HIS A 252 -1.34 4.22 -0.30
N TYR A 253 -0.02 4.10 -0.44
CA TYR A 253 0.88 5.26 -0.36
C TYR A 253 0.52 6.33 -1.40
N TYR A 254 0.17 5.94 -2.63
CA TYR A 254 -0.29 6.86 -3.66
C TYR A 254 -1.57 7.59 -3.25
N GLN A 255 -2.54 6.88 -2.67
CA GLN A 255 -3.77 7.49 -2.19
C GLN A 255 -3.50 8.55 -1.10
N ASP A 256 -2.62 8.24 -0.15
CA ASP A 256 -2.23 9.19 0.93
C ASP A 256 -1.39 10.37 0.40
N ALA A 257 -0.48 10.12 -0.54
CA ALA A 257 0.45 11.11 -1.05
C ALA A 257 -0.17 12.12 -2.04
N PHE A 258 -1.10 11.65 -2.88
CA PHE A 258 -1.60 12.42 -4.04
C PHE A 258 -3.11 12.57 -4.09
N SER A 259 -3.85 11.81 -3.28
CA SER A 259 -5.31 11.73 -3.30
C SER A 259 -5.86 11.98 -1.88
N ARG A 260 -6.95 11.29 -1.56
CA ARG A 260 -7.51 11.08 -0.23
C ARG A 260 -7.94 9.62 -0.15
N ASP A 261 -7.81 9.02 1.03
CA ASP A 261 -8.41 7.73 1.35
C ASP A 261 -9.15 7.86 2.69
N ASP A 262 -10.47 7.64 2.67
CA ASP A 262 -11.30 7.61 3.87
C ASP A 262 -11.44 6.18 4.43
N SER A 263 -10.75 5.18 3.85
CA SER A 263 -10.76 3.79 4.31
C SER A 263 -10.42 3.67 5.79
N ILE A 264 -11.20 2.83 6.48
CA ILE A 264 -10.97 2.50 7.88
C ILE A 264 -10.02 1.31 8.05
N GLY A 265 -9.61 0.69 6.94
CA GLY A 265 -8.78 -0.52 6.88
C GLY A 265 -9.46 -1.72 7.55
N GLY A 266 -8.64 -2.66 8.05
CA GLY A 266 -9.09 -3.86 8.75
C GLY A 266 -8.90 -5.14 7.93
N SER A 267 -8.93 -6.28 8.61
CA SER A 267 -8.80 -7.59 7.97
C SER A 267 -9.95 -7.82 7.00
N HIS A 268 -9.63 -8.26 5.78
CA HIS A 268 -10.62 -8.54 4.75
C HIS A 268 -10.12 -9.64 3.80
N SER A 269 -10.99 -10.07 2.89
CA SER A 269 -10.70 -10.97 1.79
C SER A 269 -11.51 -10.57 0.55
N THR A 270 -11.14 -11.09 -0.62
CA THR A 270 -11.74 -10.72 -1.91
C THR A 270 -13.23 -11.05 -2.07
N GLY A 271 -13.79 -11.91 -1.23
CA GLY A 271 -15.24 -12.18 -1.18
C GLY A 271 -16.01 -11.28 -0.19
N ASP A 272 -15.33 -10.47 0.61
CA ASP A 272 -16.02 -9.78 1.70
C ASP A 272 -16.97 -8.68 1.18
N ILE A 273 -18.10 -8.53 1.86
CA ILE A 273 -19.06 -7.46 1.62
C ILE A 273 -18.67 -6.27 2.52
N LEU A 274 -17.92 -5.33 1.96
CA LEU A 274 -17.16 -4.35 2.73
C LEU A 274 -17.85 -2.97 2.83
N ASP A 275 -17.44 -2.19 3.83
CA ASP A 275 -17.60 -0.74 3.84
C ASP A 275 -17.08 -0.16 2.51
N ILE A 276 -17.85 0.73 1.89
CA ILE A 276 -17.58 1.25 0.55
C ILE A 276 -16.22 1.97 0.42
N ARG A 277 -15.69 2.47 1.55
CA ARG A 277 -14.38 3.13 1.61
C ARG A 277 -13.27 2.08 1.53
N VAL A 278 -13.45 0.96 2.22
CA VAL A 278 -12.52 -0.17 2.21
C VAL A 278 -12.56 -0.88 0.86
N ALA A 279 -13.75 -1.20 0.35
CA ALA A 279 -13.91 -1.80 -0.98
C ALA A 279 -13.23 -0.98 -2.09
N PHE A 280 -13.36 0.35 -2.02
CA PHE A 280 -12.71 1.24 -2.98
C PHE A 280 -11.19 1.27 -2.81
N SER A 281 -10.69 1.38 -1.58
CA SER A 281 -9.25 1.48 -1.33
C SER A 281 -8.50 0.20 -1.69
N GLU A 282 -8.99 -0.95 -1.23
CA GLU A 282 -8.37 -2.25 -1.51
C GLU A 282 -8.49 -2.65 -2.97
N GLY A 283 -9.66 -2.42 -3.58
CA GLY A 283 -9.84 -2.65 -5.01
C GLY A 283 -8.96 -1.73 -5.88
N PHE A 284 -8.73 -0.48 -5.46
CA PHE A 284 -7.77 0.41 -6.10
C PHE A 284 -6.33 -0.13 -5.97
N GLY A 285 -5.93 -0.59 -4.78
CA GLY A 285 -4.61 -1.21 -4.57
C GLY A 285 -4.37 -2.40 -5.52
N ASN A 286 -5.34 -3.31 -5.62
CA ASN A 286 -5.27 -4.49 -6.48
C ASN A 286 -5.14 -4.08 -7.95
N ALA A 287 -6.00 -3.17 -8.42
CA ALA A 287 -5.96 -2.69 -9.81
C ALA A 287 -4.65 -1.94 -10.11
N PHE A 288 -4.23 -1.06 -9.21
CA PHE A 288 -2.99 -0.29 -9.35
C PHE A 288 -1.78 -1.22 -9.42
N SER A 289 -1.77 -2.30 -8.63
CA SER A 289 -0.68 -3.29 -8.68
C SER A 289 -0.53 -3.91 -10.08
N ALA A 290 -1.64 -4.26 -10.74
CA ALA A 290 -1.64 -4.80 -12.09
C ALA A 290 -1.30 -3.74 -13.16
N MET A 291 -1.65 -2.47 -12.95
CA MET A 291 -1.22 -1.37 -13.82
C MET A 291 0.29 -1.16 -13.77
N VAL A 292 0.90 -1.29 -12.59
CA VAL A 292 2.34 -1.13 -12.39
C VAL A 292 3.12 -2.30 -12.99
N THR A 293 2.66 -3.53 -12.77
CA THR A 293 3.37 -4.74 -13.22
C THR A 293 3.08 -5.12 -14.67
N ASP A 294 2.06 -4.53 -15.28
CA ASP A 294 1.53 -4.96 -16.59
C ASP A 294 1.16 -6.45 -16.59
N ASP A 295 0.62 -6.93 -15.47
CA ASP A 295 0.27 -8.34 -15.25
C ASP A 295 -1.07 -8.46 -14.51
N VAL A 296 -2.06 -9.01 -15.21
CA VAL A 296 -3.44 -9.23 -14.71
C VAL A 296 -3.53 -10.27 -13.60
N ILE A 297 -2.52 -11.14 -13.47
CA ILE A 297 -2.51 -12.18 -12.45
C ILE A 297 -1.74 -11.64 -11.26
N TYR A 298 -2.48 -11.11 -10.27
CA TYR A 298 -1.95 -10.80 -8.95
C TYR A 298 -1.32 -12.05 -8.35
N LYS A 299 -0.10 -11.94 -7.80
CA LYS A 299 0.65 -13.06 -7.25
C LYS A 299 1.25 -12.70 -5.89
N ASP A 300 1.10 -13.64 -4.96
CA ASP A 300 1.58 -13.56 -3.58
C ASP A 300 2.18 -14.92 -3.18
N SER A 301 3.43 -14.92 -2.71
CA SER A 301 4.20 -16.12 -2.44
C SER A 301 4.17 -16.53 -0.97
N SER A 302 3.42 -17.58 -0.66
CA SER A 302 3.38 -18.18 0.68
C SER A 302 4.51 -19.21 0.88
N GLY A 303 5.72 -18.68 0.92
CA GLY A 303 6.96 -19.40 1.16
C GLY A 303 7.51 -20.10 -0.07
N LEU A 304 8.35 -21.11 0.12
CA LEU A 304 9.22 -21.61 -0.95
C LEU A 304 8.51 -22.31 -2.12
N ASN A 305 7.32 -22.87 -1.92
CA ASN A 305 6.65 -23.74 -2.92
C ASN A 305 5.13 -23.54 -3.00
N ASN A 306 4.58 -22.53 -2.34
CA ASN A 306 3.16 -22.23 -2.42
C ASN A 306 2.98 -20.76 -2.80
N GLY A 307 1.78 -20.44 -3.24
CA GLY A 307 1.40 -19.09 -3.59
C GLY A 307 -0.10 -18.97 -3.71
N PHE A 308 -0.53 -17.73 -3.85
CA PHE A 308 -1.89 -17.31 -4.07
C PHE A 308 -1.93 -16.43 -5.32
N THR A 309 -3.04 -16.48 -6.04
CA THR A 309 -3.24 -15.66 -7.23
C THR A 309 -4.68 -15.19 -7.35
N ILE A 310 -4.86 -13.97 -7.86
CA ILE A 310 -6.15 -13.43 -8.28
C ILE A 310 -6.01 -12.97 -9.73
N ASN A 311 -7.00 -13.25 -10.57
CA ASN A 311 -7.09 -12.61 -11.89
C ASN A 311 -7.90 -11.31 -11.75
N ILE A 312 -7.20 -10.18 -11.83
CA ILE A 312 -7.76 -8.83 -11.67
C ILE A 312 -8.81 -8.52 -12.75
N GLU A 313 -8.62 -9.06 -13.96
CA GLU A 313 -9.48 -8.85 -15.13
C GLU A 313 -10.65 -9.87 -15.23
N SER A 314 -10.72 -10.83 -14.30
CA SER A 314 -11.66 -11.96 -14.44
C SER A 314 -13.12 -11.54 -14.48
N ASN A 315 -13.46 -10.36 -13.94
CA ASN A 315 -14.83 -9.87 -13.86
C ASN A 315 -15.78 -10.84 -13.13
N VAL A 316 -15.23 -11.74 -12.31
CA VAL A 316 -15.96 -12.78 -11.59
C VAL A 316 -15.64 -12.65 -10.10
N CYS A 317 -16.55 -12.02 -9.36
CA CYS A 317 -16.45 -11.85 -7.90
C CYS A 317 -17.20 -12.95 -7.14
N ASN A 318 -17.11 -14.18 -7.62
CA ASN A 318 -17.73 -15.34 -6.96
C ASN A 318 -16.78 -15.89 -5.91
N PHE A 319 -17.13 -15.76 -4.63
CA PHE A 319 -16.47 -16.54 -3.60
C PHE A 319 -17.12 -17.92 -3.49
N ILE A 320 -16.27 -18.96 -3.44
CA ILE A 320 -16.74 -20.33 -3.26
C ILE A 320 -16.92 -20.58 -1.76
N ILE A 321 -18.16 -20.57 -1.28
CA ILE A 321 -18.48 -21.10 0.04
C ILE A 321 -18.66 -22.61 -0.09
N ARG A 322 -17.71 -23.37 0.45
CA ARG A 322 -17.91 -24.81 0.68
C ARG A 322 -18.88 -25.00 1.82
N ASP A 323 -20.08 -25.47 1.50
CA ASP A 323 -21.00 -25.87 2.56
C ASP A 323 -20.49 -27.10 3.31
N SER A 324 -21.14 -27.43 4.43
CA SER A 324 -20.79 -28.60 5.25
C SER A 324 -20.93 -29.96 4.52
N ASN A 325 -21.49 -29.97 3.31
CA ASN A 325 -21.63 -31.14 2.45
C ASN A 325 -20.55 -31.21 1.36
N GLY A 326 -19.63 -30.25 1.32
CA GLY A 326 -18.59 -30.15 0.30
C GLY A 326 -19.12 -29.68 -1.06
N ILE A 327 -20.27 -29.02 -1.09
CA ILE A 327 -20.79 -28.36 -2.29
C ILE A 327 -20.24 -26.95 -2.33
N ASP A 328 -19.55 -26.65 -3.44
CA ASP A 328 -19.11 -25.31 -3.79
C ASP A 328 -20.37 -24.50 -4.18
N ASN A 329 -20.91 -23.73 -3.24
CA ASN A 329 -21.98 -22.76 -3.54
C ASN A 329 -21.29 -21.43 -3.84
N GLY A 330 -21.16 -21.10 -5.12
CA GLY A 330 -20.73 -19.76 -5.53
C GLY A 330 -21.82 -18.76 -5.19
N VAL A 331 -21.52 -17.82 -4.31
CA VAL A 331 -22.35 -16.61 -4.14
C VAL A 331 -21.66 -15.52 -4.93
N ASP A 332 -22.39 -14.90 -5.86
CA ASP A 332 -21.90 -13.72 -6.57
C ASP A 332 -21.97 -12.54 -5.60
N GLU A 333 -20.80 -12.11 -5.14
CA GLU A 333 -20.61 -10.99 -4.22
C GLU A 333 -20.22 -9.72 -4.99
N SER A 334 -20.47 -9.68 -6.31
CA SER A 334 -20.28 -8.47 -7.12
C SER A 334 -21.20 -7.35 -6.65
N GLY A 335 -20.66 -6.13 -6.63
CA GLY A 335 -21.39 -4.94 -6.24
C GLY A 335 -20.49 -3.80 -5.85
N TRP A 336 -21.10 -2.66 -5.55
CA TRP A 336 -20.40 -1.44 -5.15
C TRP A 336 -19.67 -1.54 -3.79
N PHE A 337 -19.85 -2.65 -3.07
CA PHE A 337 -19.25 -3.00 -1.78
C PHE A 337 -18.13 -4.05 -1.90
N SER A 338 -17.81 -4.50 -3.12
CA SER A 338 -16.83 -5.56 -3.37
C SER A 338 -15.51 -4.99 -3.86
N GLU A 339 -14.42 -5.33 -3.20
CA GLU A 339 -13.07 -4.98 -3.68
C GLU A 339 -12.80 -5.57 -5.07
N CYS A 340 -13.31 -6.77 -5.34
CA CYS A 340 -13.19 -7.41 -6.65
C CYS A 340 -13.94 -6.63 -7.74
N SER A 341 -15.12 -6.10 -7.44
CA SER A 341 -15.84 -5.28 -8.43
C SER A 341 -15.10 -3.98 -8.72
N VAL A 342 -14.51 -3.36 -7.70
CA VAL A 342 -13.70 -2.15 -7.87
C VAL A 342 -12.43 -2.46 -8.67
N GLN A 343 -11.70 -3.53 -8.33
CA GLN A 343 -10.42 -3.82 -8.97
C GLN A 343 -10.60 -4.13 -10.47
N SER A 344 -11.60 -4.95 -10.82
CA SER A 344 -11.85 -5.31 -12.22
C SER A 344 -12.33 -4.11 -13.02
N ALA A 345 -13.28 -3.33 -12.49
CA ALA A 345 -13.75 -2.13 -13.19
C ALA A 345 -12.63 -1.11 -13.44
N LEU A 346 -11.73 -0.89 -12.47
CA LEU A 346 -10.61 0.04 -12.64
C LEU A 346 -9.56 -0.48 -13.63
N TYR A 347 -9.35 -1.80 -13.68
CA TYR A 347 -8.41 -2.40 -14.61
C TYR A 347 -8.94 -2.39 -16.05
N ASP A 348 -10.21 -2.74 -16.27
CA ASP A 348 -10.92 -2.62 -17.56
C ASP A 348 -10.93 -1.16 -18.08
N PHE A 349 -10.89 -0.16 -17.20
CA PHE A 349 -10.71 1.21 -17.65
C PHE A 349 -9.31 1.50 -18.18
N TYR A 350 -8.30 0.83 -17.64
CA TYR A 350 -6.90 1.10 -17.87
C TYR A 350 -6.35 0.37 -19.08
N ASP A 351 -6.62 -0.92 -19.20
CA ASP A 351 -5.86 -1.79 -20.08
C ASP A 351 -6.19 -1.57 -21.56
N ASP A 352 -5.32 -2.07 -22.44
CA ASP A 352 -5.43 -1.86 -23.89
C ASP A 352 -6.17 -3.01 -24.58
N THR A 353 -6.51 -4.08 -23.86
CA THR A 353 -7.19 -5.24 -24.42
C THR A 353 -8.69 -5.00 -24.35
N ASN A 354 -9.40 -5.28 -25.44
CA ASN A 354 -10.85 -5.17 -25.47
C ASN A 354 -11.42 -6.58 -25.62
N GLU A 355 -11.91 -7.14 -24.52
CA GLU A 355 -12.52 -8.45 -24.43
C GLU A 355 -14.02 -8.40 -24.80
N GLY A 356 -14.69 -9.55 -24.80
CA GLY A 356 -16.13 -9.60 -25.09
C GLY A 356 -17.00 -8.79 -24.11
N VAL A 357 -16.47 -8.44 -22.93
CA VAL A 357 -17.15 -7.73 -21.85
C VAL A 357 -16.61 -6.33 -21.60
N ASP A 358 -15.41 -6.02 -22.11
CA ASP A 358 -14.76 -4.73 -21.98
C ASP A 358 -14.45 -4.11 -23.36
N VAL A 359 -14.89 -2.87 -23.53
CA VAL A 359 -14.69 -2.08 -24.76
C VAL A 359 -13.99 -0.75 -24.46
N LEU A 360 -13.39 -0.65 -23.28
CA LEU A 360 -12.67 0.51 -22.79
C LEU A 360 -11.18 0.26 -22.90
N SER A 361 -10.45 1.33 -23.20
CA SER A 361 -8.98 1.37 -23.17
C SER A 361 -8.59 2.82 -22.95
N LEU A 362 -8.87 3.32 -21.75
CA LEU A 362 -8.76 4.74 -21.43
C LEU A 362 -7.41 5.10 -20.82
N GLY A 363 -6.63 4.09 -20.40
CA GLY A 363 -5.31 4.25 -19.81
C GLY A 363 -5.35 4.88 -18.42
N PHE A 364 -4.16 5.08 -17.85
CA PHE A 364 -4.02 5.59 -16.48
C PHE A 364 -4.38 7.07 -16.33
N SER A 365 -4.31 7.87 -17.41
CA SER A 365 -4.44 9.33 -17.34
C SER A 365 -5.76 9.80 -16.72
N GLY A 366 -6.89 9.19 -17.12
CA GLY A 366 -8.20 9.51 -16.55
C GLY A 366 -8.30 9.13 -15.07
N ILE A 367 -7.74 7.98 -14.68
CA ILE A 367 -7.72 7.48 -13.31
C ILE A 367 -6.88 8.43 -12.44
N HIS A 368 -5.67 8.77 -12.90
CA HIS A 368 -4.77 9.71 -12.23
C HIS A 368 -5.42 11.09 -12.03
N ALA A 369 -6.09 11.61 -13.07
CA ALA A 369 -6.77 12.91 -12.99
C ALA A 369 -7.88 12.94 -11.92
N VAL A 370 -8.73 11.92 -11.87
CA VAL A 370 -9.79 11.83 -10.84
C VAL A 370 -9.18 11.69 -9.45
N MET A 371 -8.22 10.80 -9.29
CA MET A 371 -7.58 10.56 -7.99
C MET A 371 -6.86 11.80 -7.46
N THR A 372 -6.24 12.61 -8.31
CA THR A 372 -5.45 13.77 -7.83
C THR A 372 -6.21 15.08 -7.78
N ALA A 373 -7.25 15.26 -8.61
CA ALA A 373 -7.99 16.52 -8.70
C ALA A 373 -9.38 16.49 -8.08
N ASN A 374 -10.02 15.32 -8.03
CA ASN A 374 -11.44 15.22 -7.68
C ASN A 374 -11.69 14.50 -6.35
N ILE A 375 -11.05 13.36 -6.12
CA ILE A 375 -11.21 12.58 -4.87
C ILE A 375 -10.82 13.38 -3.62
N PRO A 376 -9.75 14.19 -3.60
CA PRO A 376 -9.44 15.04 -2.44
C PRO A 376 -10.54 16.05 -2.11
N ASP A 377 -11.30 16.46 -3.12
CA ASP A 377 -12.24 17.58 -3.06
C ASP A 377 -13.71 17.19 -2.92
N THR A 378 -14.06 15.89 -3.05
CA THR A 378 -15.45 15.42 -2.87
C THR A 378 -15.93 15.62 -1.43
N ASP A 379 -17.21 15.98 -1.28
CA ASP A 379 -17.86 16.13 0.03
C ASP A 379 -18.37 14.78 0.58
N ALA A 380 -18.55 13.77 -0.27
CA ALA A 380 -18.86 12.39 0.12
C ALA A 380 -17.62 11.68 0.71
N VAL A 381 -17.78 10.48 1.27
CA VAL A 381 -16.61 9.62 1.57
C VAL A 381 -16.04 9.02 0.29
N THR A 382 -14.73 8.74 0.28
CA THR A 382 -14.07 8.10 -0.87
C THR A 382 -14.69 6.74 -1.15
N SER A 383 -15.14 6.55 -2.37
CA SER A 383 -15.81 5.33 -2.82
C SER A 383 -15.81 5.24 -4.35
N LEU A 384 -16.18 4.08 -4.88
CA LEU A 384 -16.41 3.91 -6.32
C LEU A 384 -17.38 4.97 -6.88
N PHE A 385 -18.37 5.41 -6.11
CA PHE A 385 -19.33 6.44 -6.54
C PHE A 385 -18.66 7.80 -6.76
N SER A 386 -17.91 8.28 -5.77
CA SER A 386 -17.16 9.54 -5.86
C SER A 386 -16.13 9.53 -7.01
N PHE A 387 -15.58 8.36 -7.33
CA PHE A 387 -14.67 8.19 -8.46
C PHE A 387 -15.42 8.23 -9.81
N ILE A 388 -16.40 7.34 -10.00
CA ILE A 388 -17.07 7.16 -11.30
C ILE A 388 -17.82 8.42 -11.74
N THR A 389 -18.42 9.17 -10.81
CA THR A 389 -19.11 10.42 -11.13
C THR A 389 -18.21 11.38 -11.90
N GLN A 390 -16.97 11.57 -11.43
CA GLN A 390 -16.02 12.48 -12.08
C GLN A 390 -15.30 11.79 -13.26
N TYR A 391 -15.07 10.49 -13.17
CA TYR A 391 -14.49 9.71 -14.26
C TYR A 391 -15.33 9.77 -15.55
N LYS A 392 -16.65 9.69 -15.43
CA LYS A 392 -17.58 9.86 -16.57
C LYS A 392 -17.61 11.29 -17.11
N VAL A 393 -17.39 12.30 -16.27
CA VAL A 393 -17.28 13.70 -16.74
C VAL A 393 -16.03 13.87 -17.60
N LEU A 394 -14.89 13.33 -17.17
CA LEU A 394 -13.64 13.38 -17.94
C LEU A 394 -13.72 12.52 -19.21
N ASN A 395 -14.43 11.41 -19.16
CA ASN A 395 -14.60 10.46 -20.27
C ASN A 395 -16.01 10.47 -20.85
N ALA A 396 -16.58 11.65 -21.09
CA ALA A 396 -17.99 11.80 -21.50
C ALA A 396 -18.36 11.01 -22.78
N GLY A 397 -17.40 10.78 -23.68
CA GLY A 397 -17.60 9.96 -24.88
C GLY A 397 -17.79 8.46 -24.58
N SER A 398 -17.28 7.98 -23.45
CA SER A 398 -17.32 6.57 -23.01
C SER A 398 -18.27 6.34 -21.84
N ALA A 399 -18.97 7.37 -21.35
CA ALA A 399 -19.84 7.29 -20.17
C ALA A 399 -20.88 6.16 -20.25
N ALA A 400 -21.48 5.92 -21.42
CA ALA A 400 -22.44 4.84 -21.61
C ALA A 400 -21.80 3.44 -21.58
N ASN A 401 -20.54 3.32 -22.02
CA ASN A 401 -19.79 2.08 -21.95
C ASN A 401 -19.37 1.78 -20.50
N ILE A 402 -18.93 2.82 -19.77
CA ILE A 402 -18.65 2.72 -18.32
C ILE A 402 -19.90 2.26 -17.55
N ASP A 403 -21.06 2.88 -17.82
CA ASP A 403 -22.32 2.47 -17.19
C ASP A 403 -22.73 1.04 -17.57
N SER A 404 -22.43 0.61 -18.80
CA SER A 404 -22.75 -0.74 -19.27
C SER A 404 -21.82 -1.79 -18.63
N LEU A 405 -20.53 -1.49 -18.47
CA LEU A 405 -19.57 -2.37 -17.80
C LEU A 405 -20.00 -2.60 -16.34
N LEU A 406 -20.18 -1.50 -15.58
CA LEU A 406 -20.57 -1.55 -14.18
C LEU A 406 -21.88 -2.33 -13.96
N LEU A 407 -22.88 -2.10 -14.82
CA LEU A 407 -24.17 -2.76 -14.70
C LEU A 407 -24.12 -4.25 -15.07
N ASN A 408 -23.48 -4.58 -16.18
CA ASN A 408 -23.55 -5.95 -16.73
C ASN A 408 -22.56 -6.91 -16.07
N ASN A 409 -21.44 -6.40 -15.56
CA ASN A 409 -20.37 -7.23 -15.01
C ASN A 409 -20.34 -7.22 -13.47
N HIS A 410 -20.79 -6.12 -12.85
CA HIS A 410 -20.66 -5.95 -11.40
C HIS A 410 -21.99 -5.74 -10.68
N SER A 411 -23.13 -5.80 -11.40
CA SER A 411 -24.45 -5.52 -10.83
C SER A 411 -24.57 -4.13 -10.18
N ILE A 412 -23.81 -3.15 -10.68
CA ILE A 412 -23.79 -1.77 -10.18
C ILE A 412 -24.66 -0.90 -11.08
N ASN A 413 -25.72 -0.30 -10.53
CA ASN A 413 -26.59 0.58 -11.30
C ASN A 413 -25.86 1.87 -11.70
N ILE A 414 -26.40 2.57 -12.70
CA ILE A 414 -25.85 3.84 -13.20
C ILE A 414 -25.54 4.79 -12.05
N ILE A 415 -24.28 5.18 -11.93
CA ILE A 415 -23.80 6.11 -10.91
C ILE A 415 -24.04 7.53 -11.41
N THR A 416 -24.82 8.34 -10.69
CA THR A 416 -25.17 9.71 -11.11
C THR A 416 -24.67 10.80 -10.16
N ASP A 417 -24.21 10.40 -8.97
CA ASP A 417 -23.67 11.25 -7.92
C ASP A 417 -22.67 10.49 -7.07
N ASP A 418 -21.97 11.22 -6.20
CA ASP A 418 -20.94 10.68 -5.30
C ASP A 418 -21.54 9.85 -4.15
N GLU A 419 -22.87 9.87 -3.99
CA GLU A 419 -23.60 9.23 -2.88
C GLU A 419 -24.16 7.85 -3.22
N GLY A 420 -24.09 7.44 -4.48
CA GLY A 420 -24.68 6.19 -4.94
C GLY A 420 -26.22 6.24 -4.96
N THR A 421 -26.83 7.40 -5.26
CA THR A 421 -28.28 7.46 -5.46
C THR A 421 -28.71 6.55 -6.61
N GLY A 422 -29.76 5.76 -6.38
CA GLY A 422 -30.35 4.91 -7.41
C GLY A 422 -29.77 3.50 -7.49
N GLN A 423 -28.82 3.14 -6.62
CA GLN A 423 -28.43 1.74 -6.42
C GLN A 423 -29.61 0.90 -5.90
N LEU A 424 -29.72 -0.34 -6.39
CA LEU A 424 -30.81 -1.25 -6.07
C LEU A 424 -30.36 -2.54 -5.37
N LEU A 425 -29.08 -2.89 -5.49
CA LEU A 425 -28.52 -4.08 -4.86
C LEU A 425 -28.28 -3.82 -3.37
N ASN A 426 -28.97 -4.59 -2.54
CA ASN A 426 -28.77 -4.64 -1.09
C ASN A 426 -28.18 -6.01 -0.72
N PRO A 427 -26.90 -6.10 -0.33
CA PRO A 427 -26.36 -7.33 0.21
C PRO A 427 -26.90 -7.53 1.64
N GLY A 428 -27.37 -8.74 1.94
CA GLY A 428 -27.92 -9.08 3.25
C GLY A 428 -29.39 -8.71 3.47
N ASP A 429 -29.87 -8.99 4.68
CA ASP A 429 -31.28 -8.83 5.08
C ASP A 429 -31.58 -7.41 5.58
N THR A 430 -30.58 -6.72 6.14
CA THR A 430 -30.72 -5.35 6.63
C THR A 430 -30.62 -4.37 5.47
N ASN A 431 -31.58 -3.46 5.37
CA ASN A 431 -31.58 -2.48 4.29
C ASN A 431 -30.48 -1.40 4.53
N GLN A 432 -29.45 -1.45 3.69
CA GLN A 432 -28.34 -0.51 3.64
C GLN A 432 -28.59 0.65 2.67
N LEU A 433 -29.71 0.62 1.92
CA LEU A 433 -30.09 1.66 0.96
C LEU A 433 -31.17 2.61 1.52
N PRO A 434 -31.12 3.93 1.18
CA PRO A 434 -30.01 4.59 0.49
C PRO A 434 -28.73 4.59 1.35
N ILE A 435 -27.58 4.67 0.70
CA ILE A 435 -26.26 4.67 1.35
C ILE A 435 -26.15 5.86 2.34
N TYR A 436 -26.63 7.04 1.89
CA TYR A 436 -26.71 8.24 2.70
C TYR A 436 -28.16 8.59 3.05
N ALA A 437 -28.45 8.78 4.34
CA ALA A 437 -29.62 9.55 4.73
C ALA A 437 -29.36 11.04 4.50
N THR A 438 -30.35 11.80 4.03
CA THR A 438 -30.14 13.20 3.57
C THR A 438 -30.99 14.23 4.32
N THR A 439 -31.80 13.80 5.30
CA THR A 439 -32.74 14.69 5.99
C THR A 439 -32.72 14.50 7.50
N PHE A 440 -32.72 15.61 8.24
CA PHE A 440 -32.92 15.63 9.69
C PHE A 440 -34.37 16.02 10.05
N PRO A 441 -34.97 15.42 11.09
CA PRO A 441 -34.42 14.31 11.88
C PRO A 441 -34.39 13.01 11.06
N VAL A 442 -33.33 12.22 11.23
CA VAL A 442 -33.27 10.87 10.68
C VAL A 442 -34.10 9.99 11.60
N THR A 443 -35.24 9.48 11.12
CA THR A 443 -36.20 8.76 11.97
C THR A 443 -35.74 7.36 12.33
N SER A 444 -34.96 6.70 11.46
CA SER A 444 -34.41 5.38 11.66
C SER A 444 -33.20 5.18 10.75
N LEU A 445 -32.03 4.93 11.34
CA LEU A 445 -30.82 4.50 10.65
C LEU A 445 -30.28 3.28 11.37
N CYS A 446 -30.14 2.16 10.67
CA CYS A 446 -29.81 0.87 11.28
C CYS A 446 -28.38 0.47 10.96
N VAL A 447 -27.61 0.15 12.00
CA VAL A 447 -26.27 -0.44 11.90
C VAL A 447 -26.37 -1.94 12.13
N THR A 448 -25.48 -2.72 11.52
CA THR A 448 -25.47 -4.18 11.59
C THR A 448 -24.09 -4.74 11.26
N GLY A 449 -23.75 -5.90 11.83
CA GLY A 449 -22.57 -6.70 11.46
C GLY A 449 -22.91 -7.92 10.62
N GLU A 450 -24.05 -7.90 9.90
CA GLU A 450 -24.48 -9.04 9.07
C GLU A 450 -23.48 -9.41 7.96
N ASN A 451 -22.74 -8.41 7.46
CA ASN A 451 -21.81 -8.53 6.33
C ASN A 451 -20.34 -8.58 6.78
N GLY A 452 -20.08 -8.71 8.08
CA GLY A 452 -18.72 -8.72 8.63
C GLY A 452 -18.59 -7.85 9.87
N GLY A 453 -17.37 -7.84 10.42
CA GLY A 453 -17.01 -7.03 11.58
C GLY A 453 -16.74 -5.57 11.19
N TYR A 454 -15.67 -5.01 11.73
CA TYR A 454 -15.36 -3.57 11.80
C TYR A 454 -15.47 -2.85 10.44
N ASN A 455 -15.08 -3.53 9.37
CA ASN A 455 -15.08 -3.06 7.99
C ASN A 455 -16.17 -3.71 7.12
N GLY A 456 -17.12 -4.42 7.71
CA GLY A 456 -18.26 -4.99 7.02
C GLY A 456 -19.31 -3.92 6.67
N LEU A 457 -19.98 -4.10 5.53
CA LEU A 457 -21.02 -3.17 5.11
C LEU A 457 -22.17 -3.11 6.12
N GLY A 458 -22.54 -1.90 6.52
CA GLY A 458 -23.64 -1.65 7.44
C GLY A 458 -23.20 -1.45 8.89
N VAL A 459 -21.94 -1.72 9.24
CA VAL A 459 -21.38 -1.37 10.56
C VAL A 459 -21.32 0.14 10.74
N THR A 460 -20.87 0.85 9.71
CA THR A 460 -20.95 2.32 9.65
C THR A 460 -22.05 2.74 8.68
N ARG A 461 -22.88 3.70 9.09
CA ARG A 461 -23.94 4.31 8.26
C ARG A 461 -23.75 5.80 8.12
N PHE A 462 -24.15 6.36 6.99
CA PHE A 462 -23.86 7.75 6.63
C PHE A 462 -25.11 8.64 6.61
N VAL A 463 -24.95 9.87 7.08
CA VAL A 463 -25.91 10.96 6.93
C VAL A 463 -25.22 12.14 6.27
N LYS A 464 -25.68 12.53 5.09
CA LYS A 464 -25.20 13.69 4.34
C LYS A 464 -26.07 14.91 4.64
N PHE A 465 -25.46 16.06 4.92
CA PHE A 465 -26.23 17.27 5.24
C PHE A 465 -25.47 18.57 5.04
N THR A 466 -26.24 19.65 4.85
CA THR A 466 -25.77 21.04 4.94
C THR A 466 -26.41 21.74 6.14
N VAL A 467 -25.76 22.78 6.64
CA VAL A 467 -26.31 23.63 7.71
C VAL A 467 -26.69 25.01 7.17
N PRO A 468 -27.82 25.60 7.62
CA PRO A 468 -28.27 26.89 7.12
C PRO A 468 -27.41 28.07 7.60
N ASP A 469 -26.82 27.97 8.80
CA ASP A 469 -26.12 29.07 9.44
C ASP A 469 -24.82 28.56 10.09
N SER A 470 -23.77 29.39 10.08
CA SER A 470 -22.53 29.05 10.79
C SER A 470 -22.73 29.18 12.30
N ARG A 471 -22.82 28.06 13.01
CA ARG A 471 -23.00 28.01 14.46
C ARG A 471 -22.62 26.64 15.04
N SER A 472 -22.66 26.54 16.37
CA SER A 472 -22.64 25.24 17.05
C SER A 472 -23.98 24.54 16.85
N TYR A 473 -23.94 23.29 16.39
CA TYR A 473 -25.10 22.39 16.32
C TYR A 473 -24.91 21.26 17.32
N THR A 474 -25.99 20.83 17.97
CA THR A 474 -25.98 19.65 18.83
C THR A 474 -26.61 18.48 18.09
N PHE A 475 -25.89 17.36 18.04
CA PHE A 475 -26.35 16.12 17.44
C PHE A 475 -26.70 15.13 18.54
N THR A 476 -27.77 14.35 18.33
CA THR A 476 -28.17 13.32 19.29
C THR A 476 -28.64 12.09 18.53
N ALA A 477 -27.98 10.95 18.78
CA ALA A 477 -28.46 9.63 18.39
C ALA A 477 -29.17 8.98 19.58
N VAL A 478 -30.36 8.42 19.38
CA VAL A 478 -31.10 7.66 20.39
C VAL A 478 -31.56 6.35 19.78
N LYS A 479 -31.24 5.24 20.44
CA LYS A 479 -31.66 3.91 20.04
C LYS A 479 -33.18 3.79 19.97
N LEU A 480 -33.66 3.09 18.95
CA LEU A 480 -35.06 2.70 18.78
C LEU A 480 -35.34 1.33 19.41
N THR A 481 -36.61 1.00 19.59
CA THR A 481 -36.99 -0.32 20.12
C THR A 481 -36.58 -1.45 19.19
N GLY A 482 -35.86 -2.45 19.71
CA GLY A 482 -35.37 -3.61 18.96
C GLY A 482 -33.84 -3.72 18.98
N GLY A 483 -33.30 -4.73 18.31
CA GLY A 483 -31.86 -4.99 18.23
C GLY A 483 -31.24 -5.41 19.57
N LEU A 484 -30.01 -4.98 19.80
CA LEU A 484 -29.23 -5.23 21.01
C LEU A 484 -29.96 -4.76 22.28
N ALA A 485 -29.59 -5.26 23.46
CA ALA A 485 -30.22 -4.83 24.72
C ALA A 485 -29.70 -3.47 25.20
N VAL A 486 -28.38 -3.28 25.13
CA VAL A 486 -27.64 -2.04 25.40
C VAL A 486 -26.77 -1.77 24.17
N THR A 487 -26.57 -0.51 23.82
CA THR A 487 -25.69 -0.10 22.73
C THR A 487 -24.92 1.15 23.10
N ASP A 488 -23.78 1.38 22.47
CA ASP A 488 -23.00 2.60 22.55
C ASP A 488 -22.86 3.24 21.15
N PRO A 489 -23.81 4.09 20.72
CA PRO A 489 -23.80 4.62 19.36
C PRO A 489 -22.81 5.75 19.18
N ASP A 490 -21.71 5.54 18.47
CA ASP A 490 -20.76 6.62 18.19
C ASP A 490 -21.15 7.44 16.97
N MET A 491 -20.77 8.72 16.99
CA MET A 491 -20.98 9.64 15.86
C MET A 491 -19.72 10.43 15.51
N ILE A 492 -19.38 10.47 14.23
CA ILE A 492 -18.26 11.25 13.69
C ILE A 492 -18.79 12.22 12.63
N ILE A 493 -18.41 13.50 12.68
CA ILE A 493 -18.69 14.46 11.59
C ILE A 493 -17.42 14.70 10.79
N ARG A 494 -17.52 14.51 9.48
CA ARG A 494 -16.48 14.80 8.51
C ARG A 494 -16.81 15.99 7.62
N PHE A 495 -15.77 16.72 7.26
CA PHE A 495 -15.75 17.74 6.21
C PHE A 495 -14.60 17.41 5.26
N LYS A 496 -14.91 17.00 4.02
CA LYS A 496 -13.92 16.54 3.03
C LYS A 496 -12.95 15.50 3.62
N GLY A 497 -13.49 14.44 4.21
CA GLY A 497 -12.73 13.38 4.88
C GLY A 497 -12.16 13.75 6.26
N GLN A 498 -12.00 15.04 6.59
CA GLN A 498 -11.42 15.47 7.87
C GLN A 498 -12.44 15.43 9.00
N ILE A 499 -12.06 14.84 10.14
CA ILE A 499 -12.90 14.78 11.34
C ILE A 499 -12.96 16.16 12.00
N ILE A 500 -14.17 16.68 12.17
CA ILE A 500 -14.43 18.00 12.78
C ILE A 500 -15.37 17.93 13.99
N GLY A 501 -15.95 16.77 14.28
CA GLY A 501 -16.82 16.53 15.41
C GLY A 501 -16.84 15.06 15.78
N LEU A 502 -16.90 14.77 17.07
CA LEU A 502 -16.78 13.43 17.62
C LEU A 502 -17.68 13.30 18.85
N GLY A 503 -18.50 12.25 18.88
CA GLY A 503 -19.29 11.82 20.03
C GLY A 503 -19.01 10.35 20.32
N GLU A 504 -18.40 10.10 21.47
CA GLU A 504 -17.92 8.78 21.96
C GLU A 504 -18.14 8.68 23.48
N SER A 505 -19.33 9.05 23.96
CA SER A 505 -19.65 8.98 25.38
C SER A 505 -20.13 7.59 25.76
N GLU A 506 -19.76 7.10 26.94
CA GLU A 506 -20.18 5.78 27.47
C GLU A 506 -21.69 5.72 27.85
N ALA A 507 -22.55 6.51 27.22
CA ALA A 507 -23.94 6.64 27.58
C ALA A 507 -24.81 5.59 26.88
N ASP A 508 -25.28 4.61 27.65
CA ASP A 508 -26.17 3.55 27.18
C ASP A 508 -27.31 4.08 26.28
N ASN A 509 -27.35 3.54 25.06
CA ASN A 509 -28.39 3.71 24.06
C ASN A 509 -28.51 5.14 23.49
N ARG A 510 -27.54 6.02 23.74
CA ARG A 510 -27.63 7.43 23.36
C ARG A 510 -26.27 8.13 23.29
N GLU A 511 -26.02 8.83 22.20
CA GLU A 511 -24.85 9.71 22.08
C GLU A 511 -25.26 11.16 21.84
N THR A 512 -24.49 12.11 22.37
CA THR A 512 -24.69 13.54 22.16
C THR A 512 -23.42 14.34 22.26
N PHE A 513 -23.12 15.05 21.18
CA PHE A 513 -22.01 15.98 21.11
C PHE A 513 -22.43 17.24 20.35
N SER A 514 -21.57 18.26 20.36
CA SER A 514 -21.78 19.49 19.59
C SER A 514 -20.55 19.79 18.74
N ALA A 515 -20.79 20.28 17.53
CA ALA A 515 -19.73 20.71 16.61
C ALA A 515 -20.05 22.10 16.05
N VAL A 516 -19.01 22.91 15.84
CA VAL A 516 -19.13 24.20 15.16
C VAL A 516 -19.05 23.96 13.66
N LEU A 517 -20.15 24.27 12.96
CA LEU A 517 -20.28 24.02 11.53
C LEU A 517 -20.43 25.34 10.77
N LEU A 518 -19.98 25.35 9.52
CA LEU A 518 -20.04 26.48 8.60
C LEU A 518 -21.24 26.32 7.67
N SER A 519 -21.97 27.41 7.42
CA SER A 519 -23.05 27.42 6.44
C SER A 519 -22.53 27.27 5.02
N GLY A 520 -23.33 26.64 4.15
CA GLY A 520 -23.07 26.59 2.71
C GLY A 520 -22.01 25.58 2.28
N VAL A 521 -21.56 24.72 3.19
CA VAL A 521 -20.76 23.54 2.89
C VAL A 521 -21.48 22.28 3.36
N GLU A 522 -21.02 21.16 2.85
CA GLU A 522 -21.60 19.85 3.08
C GLU A 522 -20.76 19.03 4.07
N TYR A 523 -21.46 18.22 4.86
CA TYR A 523 -20.88 17.39 5.90
C TYR A 523 -21.43 15.97 5.79
N VAL A 524 -20.61 15.01 6.20
CA VAL A 524 -21.02 13.63 6.42
C VAL A 524 -20.98 13.34 7.92
N LEU A 525 -22.06 12.79 8.46
CA LEU A 525 -22.09 12.18 9.78
C LEU A 525 -22.05 10.66 9.62
N GLU A 526 -21.08 10.03 10.25
CA GLU A 526 -20.98 8.58 10.40
C GLU A 526 -21.64 8.19 11.72
N LEU A 527 -22.42 7.11 11.68
CA LEU A 527 -23.01 6.44 12.83
C LEU A 527 -22.50 5.00 12.87
N SER A 528 -21.95 4.58 14.00
CA SER A 528 -21.56 3.20 14.29
C SER A 528 -22.07 2.78 15.67
N GLU A 529 -21.94 1.51 16.02
CA GLU A 529 -22.20 1.01 17.38
C GLU A 529 -20.92 0.38 17.94
N PHE A 530 -20.37 1.03 18.97
CA PHE A 530 -19.02 0.81 19.45
C PHE A 530 -18.86 -0.54 20.17
N ASP A 531 -19.75 -0.85 21.11
CA ASP A 531 -19.60 -2.02 21.98
C ASP A 531 -19.55 -3.34 21.19
N THR A 532 -20.30 -3.41 20.07
CA THR A 532 -20.41 -4.63 19.27
C THR A 532 -19.49 -4.62 18.06
N TYR A 533 -19.31 -3.47 17.40
CA TYR A 533 -18.64 -3.38 16.10
C TYR A 533 -17.40 -2.46 16.08
N GLY A 534 -17.16 -1.70 17.14
CA GLY A 534 -16.16 -0.64 17.19
C GLY A 534 -16.62 0.65 16.48
N ASN A 535 -15.73 1.64 16.45
CA ASN A 535 -15.89 2.85 15.67
C ASN A 535 -14.69 3.04 14.71
N PRO A 536 -14.80 3.88 13.67
CA PRO A 536 -13.72 4.16 12.70
C PRO A 536 -12.38 4.66 13.28
N LEU A 537 -12.30 4.95 14.58
CA LEU A 537 -11.10 5.42 15.29
C LEU A 537 -10.50 4.37 16.25
N SER A 538 -11.18 3.24 16.46
CA SER A 538 -10.75 2.19 17.38
C SER A 538 -10.82 0.81 16.72
N ILE A 539 -9.66 0.16 16.57
CA ILE A 539 -9.59 -1.22 16.06
C ILE A 539 -9.93 -2.17 17.22
N TYR A 540 -11.19 -2.58 17.29
CA TYR A 540 -11.64 -3.67 18.16
C TYR A 540 -12.15 -4.83 17.30
N THR A 541 -11.86 -6.07 17.68
CA THR A 541 -12.34 -7.27 16.97
C THR A 541 -13.81 -7.52 17.33
N PRO A 542 -14.77 -7.31 16.41
CA PRO A 542 -16.19 -7.41 16.74
C PRO A 542 -16.61 -8.84 17.07
N THR A 543 -17.63 -8.97 17.91
CA THR A 543 -18.29 -10.26 18.19
C THR A 543 -19.71 -10.34 17.65
N GLY A 544 -20.19 -9.29 16.97
CA GLY A 544 -21.58 -9.18 16.56
C GLY A 544 -21.96 -10.06 15.37
N SER A 545 -23.21 -10.48 15.33
CA SER A 545 -23.83 -11.23 14.23
C SER A 545 -25.02 -10.47 13.63
N ALA A 546 -25.60 -10.95 12.53
CA ALA A 546 -26.80 -10.36 11.92
C ALA A 546 -27.98 -10.17 12.89
N SER A 547 -28.05 -10.93 13.99
CA SER A 547 -29.08 -10.79 15.02
C SER A 547 -29.02 -9.47 15.80
N ASP A 548 -27.94 -8.70 15.64
CA ASP A 548 -27.61 -7.55 16.48
C ASP A 548 -27.94 -6.20 15.80
N THR A 549 -28.59 -6.25 14.64
CA THR A 549 -29.06 -5.07 13.90
C THR A 549 -29.82 -4.11 14.81
N THR A 550 -29.29 -2.90 14.97
CA THR A 550 -29.86 -1.89 15.88
C THR A 550 -30.06 -0.57 15.17
N CYS A 551 -31.23 0.05 15.38
CA CYS A 551 -31.63 1.28 14.70
C CYS A 551 -31.64 2.48 15.65
N PHE A 552 -31.25 3.64 15.14
CA PHE A 552 -31.17 4.89 15.88
C PHE A 552 -31.98 5.99 15.20
N SER A 553 -32.59 6.85 16.00
CA SER A 553 -33.06 8.17 15.54
C SER A 553 -31.97 9.21 15.76
N ILE A 554 -31.78 10.11 14.80
CA ILE A 554 -30.75 11.14 14.86
C ILE A 554 -31.38 12.51 14.70
N THR A 555 -31.10 13.39 15.64
CA THR A 555 -31.58 14.78 15.63
C THR A 555 -30.42 15.76 15.58
N ARG A 556 -30.69 16.95 15.02
CA ARG A 556 -29.76 18.07 14.94
C ARG A 556 -30.50 19.34 15.38
N THR A 557 -29.99 20.03 16.40
CA THR A 557 -30.64 21.24 16.97
C THR A 557 -29.74 22.46 16.96
#